data_AF-A0A851UWW2-F1
#
_entry.id   AF-A0A851UWW2-F1
#
_cell.length_a   1.000
_cell.length_b   1.000
_cell.length_c   1.000
_cell.angle_alpha   90.00
_cell.angle_beta   90.00
_cell.angle_gamma   90.00
#
_symmetry.space_group_name_H-M   'P 1'
#
loop_
_entity.id
_entity.type
_entity.pdbx_description
1 polymer ?
#
loop_
_entity_poly.entity_id
_entity_poly.type
_entity_poly.pdbx_seq_one_letter_code
_entity_poly.pdbx_strand_id
1 'polypeptide(L)' 'QLSSSLRSKILRPNLSPLYQDTKQGATEYQTAKACLFKAFLKAGLGAWVEKLTEQDQFSLTV' A
#
# COMPACT_ATOMS: atom_id res chain seq x y z
N GLN A 1 10.93 -18.78 -7.90
CA GLN A 1 10.23 -19.11 -6.64
C GLN A 1 10.15 -17.82 -5.83
N LEU A 2 9.03 -17.09 -5.91
CA LEU A 2 8.82 -15.85 -5.15
C LEU A 2 8.65 -16.24 -3.67
N SER A 3 9.46 -15.63 -2.79
CA SER A 3 9.47 -15.86 -1.35
C SER A 3 8.05 -15.84 -0.76
N SER A 4 7.70 -16.87 0.01
CA SER A 4 6.42 -17.01 0.72
C SER A 4 6.11 -15.85 1.67
N SER A 5 7.11 -15.03 1.98
CA SER A 5 7.03 -13.81 2.80
C SER A 5 6.13 -12.71 2.19
N LEU A 6 5.95 -12.69 0.86
CA LEU A 6 5.21 -11.61 0.17
C LEU A 6 3.70 -11.85 0.05
N ARG A 7 3.18 -12.97 0.55
CA ARG A 7 1.74 -13.25 0.49
C ARG A 7 1.01 -12.52 1.61
N SER A 8 0.24 -11.49 1.24
CA SER A 8 -0.83 -10.95 2.08
C SER A 8 -1.70 -12.12 2.56
N LYS A 9 -1.89 -12.23 3.89
CA LYS A 9 -2.78 -13.22 4.48
C LYS A 9 -4.21 -12.83 4.10
N ILE A 10 -4.73 -13.41 3.01
CA ILE A 10 -6.11 -13.22 2.58
C ILE A 10 -7.01 -13.74 3.71
N LEU A 11 -7.46 -12.81 4.56
CA LEU A 11 -8.38 -13.10 5.65
C LEU A 11 -9.78 -13.14 5.04
N ARG A 12 -10.24 -14.36 4.74
CA ARG A 12 -11.59 -14.76 4.29
C ARG A 12 -11.74 -14.92 2.76
N PRO A 13 -11.99 -16.15 2.26
CA PRO A 13 -12.22 -16.40 0.83
C PRO A 13 -13.56 -15.89 0.29
N ASN A 14 -14.50 -15.46 1.15
CA ASN A 14 -15.88 -15.10 0.74
C ASN A 14 -16.13 -13.58 0.62
N LEU A 15 -15.13 -12.75 0.89
CA LEU A 15 -15.20 -11.29 0.73
C LEU A 15 -13.92 -10.86 0.03
N SER A 16 -14.04 -10.36 -1.20
CA SER A 16 -12.91 -9.85 -1.97
C SER A 16 -12.34 -8.62 -1.24
N PRO A 17 -11.16 -8.70 -0.62
CA PRO A 17 -10.63 -7.61 0.19
C PRO A 17 -10.41 -6.38 -0.69
N LEU A 18 -10.67 -5.21 -0.11
CA LEU A 18 -10.45 -3.96 -0.82
C LEU A 18 -8.94 -3.80 -1.09
N TYR A 19 -8.59 -3.31 -2.28
CA TYR A 19 -7.20 -3.15 -2.70
C TYR A 19 -6.41 -2.28 -1.71
N GLN A 20 -7.02 -1.19 -1.20
CA GLN A 20 -6.41 -0.33 -0.19
C GLN A 20 -6.00 -1.10 1.09
N ASP A 21 -6.81 -2.05 1.56
CA ASP A 21 -6.54 -2.78 2.80
C ASP A 21 -5.38 -3.74 2.60
N THR A 22 -5.34 -4.37 1.42
CA THR A 22 -4.23 -5.24 1.02
C THR A 22 -2.93 -4.46 0.88
N LYS A 23 -2.98 -3.28 0.25
CA LYS A 23 -1.83 -2.37 0.10
C LYS A 23 -1.32 -1.88 1.46
N GLN A 24 -2.22 -1.57 2.39
CA GLN A 24 -1.87 -1.13 3.74
C GLN A 24 -1.25 -2.25 4.59
N GLY A 25 -1.60 -3.52 4.29
CA GLY A 25 -1.02 -4.69 4.95
C GLY A 25 0.50 -4.87 4.76
N ALA A 26 1.10 -4.23 3.74
CA ALA A 26 2.55 -4.22 3.52
C ALA A 26 3.25 -3.17 4.40
N THR A 27 3.23 -3.38 5.71
CA THR A 27 3.65 -2.39 6.73
C THR A 27 5.09 -1.89 6.58
N GLU A 28 6.03 -2.77 6.23
CA GLU A 28 7.43 -2.40 5.99
C GLU A 28 7.57 -1.45 4.81
N TYR A 29 6.86 -1.74 3.71
CA TYR A 29 6.83 -0.88 2.54
C TYR A 29 6.19 0.48 2.86
N GLN A 30 5.06 0.51 3.57
CA GLN A 30 4.41 1.77 3.94
C GLN A 30 5.31 2.63 4.84
N THR A 31 6.07 1.99 5.73
CA THR A 31 7.04 2.67 6.59
C THR A 31 8.18 3.28 5.76
N ALA A 32 8.75 2.50 4.83
CA ALA A 32 9.79 2.99 3.93
C ALA A 32 9.29 4.14 3.03
N LYS A 33 8.06 4.02 2.51
CA LYS A 33 7.39 5.05 1.70
C LYS A 33 7.24 6.36 2.48
N ALA A 34 6.78 6.30 3.74
CA ALA A 34 6.67 7.50 4.59
C ALA A 34 8.03 8.15 4.87
N CYS A 35 9.07 7.35 5.12
CA CYS A 35 10.43 7.85 5.29
C CYS A 35 10.94 8.58 4.04
N LEU A 36 10.68 8.05 2.85
CA LEU A 36 11.04 8.67 1.58
C LEU A 36 10.40 10.05 1.42
N PHE A 37 9.09 10.17 1.66
CA PHE A 37 8.38 11.44 1.53
C PHE A 37 8.89 12.48 2.52
N LYS A 38 9.17 12.05 3.75
CA LYS A 38 9.75 12.91 4.78
C LYS A 38 11.16 13.38 4.40
N ALA A 39 11.96 12.53 3.75
CA ALA A 39 13.30 12.89 3.30
C ALA A 39 13.26 13.96 2.22
N PHE A 40 12.38 13.84 1.22
CA PHE A 40 12.19 14.87 0.20
C PHE A 40 11.75 16.20 0.81
N LEU A 41 10.77 16.17 1.71
CA LEU A 41 10.29 17.38 2.38
C LEU A 41 11.40 18.06 3.21
N LYS A 42 12.16 17.28 3.97
CA LYS A 42 13.27 17.80 4.80
C LYS A 42 14.41 18.37 3.98
N ALA A 43 14.68 17.82 2.81
CA ALA A 43 15.72 18.31 1.91
C ALA A 43 15.28 19.56 1.11
N GLY A 44 14.06 20.05 1.29
CA GLY A 44 13.53 21.18 0.52
C GLY A 44 13.24 20.85 -0.94
N LEU A 45 13.09 19.55 -1.27
CA LEU A 45 12.87 19.06 -2.63
C LEU A 45 11.37 18.97 -3.01
N GLY A 46 10.51 19.55 -2.17
CA GLY A 46 9.06 19.51 -2.33
C GLY A 46 8.39 18.30 -1.64
N ALA A 47 7.06 18.24 -1.77
CA ALA A 47 6.23 17.18 -1.21
C ALA A 47 5.83 16.18 -2.29
N TRP A 48 5.72 14.90 -1.91
CA TRP A 48 5.24 13.87 -2.80
C TRP A 48 3.73 14.02 -3.04
N VAL A 49 3.31 13.95 -4.30
CA VAL A 49 1.89 14.00 -4.68
C VAL A 49 1.35 12.58 -4.76
N GLU A 50 0.43 12.25 -3.87
CA GLU A 50 -0.27 10.96 -3.88
C GLU A 50 -1.52 11.02 -4.75
N LYS A 51 -1.94 9.85 -5.25
CA LYS A 51 -3.24 9.69 -5.88
C LYS A 51 -4.34 9.77 -4.82
N LEU A 52 -5.53 10.15 -5.27
CA LEU A 52 -6.74 10.13 -4.47
C LEU A 52 -7.01 8.72 -3.93
N THR A 53 -7.48 8.62 -2.68
CA THR A 53 -7.68 7.32 -2.01
C THR A 53 -8.77 6.51 -2.71
N GLU A 54 -9.73 7.18 -3.35
CA GLU A 54 -10.80 6.59 -4.17
C GLU A 54 -10.25 5.73 -5.30
N GLN A 55 -9.05 6.03 -5.82
CA GLN A 55 -8.41 5.21 -6.86
C GLN A 55 -8.06 3.80 -6.37
N ASP A 56 -7.81 3.64 -5.06
CA ASP A 56 -7.44 2.36 -4.45
C ASP A 56 -8.64 1.65 -3.78
N GLN A 57 -9.84 2.24 -3.83
CA GLN A 57 -11.08 1.71 -3.24
C GLN A 57 -11.84 0.81 -4.23
N PHE A 58 -11.22 -0.29 -4.64
CA PHE A 58 -11.88 -1.33 -5.44
C PHE A 58 -11.57 -2.73 -4.91
N SER A 59 -12.51 -3.66 -5.11
CA SER A 59 -12.33 -5.09 -4.83
C SER A 59 -12.27 -5.86 -6.14
N LEU A 60 -11.68 -7.06 -6.15
CA LEU A 60 -11.76 -7.93 -7.33
C LEU A 60 -13.22 -8.38 -7.50
N THR A 61 -13.83 -8.05 -8.62
CA THR A 61 -15.09 -8.63 -9.07
C THR A 61 -14.75 -9.89 -9.87
N VAL A 62 -15.17 -11.05 -9.38
CA VAL A 62 -15.04 -12.34 -10.08
C VAL A 62 -16.36 -12.64 -10.78
#